data_AF-A0A1D6P4R2-F1
#
_entry.id   AF-A0A1D6P4R2-F1
#
_cell.length_a   1.000
_cell.length_b   1.000
_cell.length_c   1.000
_cell.angle_alpha   90.00
_cell.angle_beta   90.00
_cell.angle_gamma   90.00
#
_symmetry.space_group_name_H-M   'P 1'
#
loop_
_entity.id
_entity.type
_entity.pdbx_description
1 polymer ?
#
loop_
_entity_poly.entity_id
_entity_poly.type
_entity_poly.pdbx_seq_one_letter_code
_entity_poly.pdbx_strand_id
1 'polypeptide(L)'
;MTYPDIMRMISFGHKRPNGHREDQIGRFGIGFKTGAMKLGKDAIVLTQTKSSRSVAFLSQSFNEEKDNLEIPVVAYRKEGQYMEVDLSVQSDATAEYNLNAIKNFSSFNEYFIGEKLGLFGEDTGTQIYIWNLDTWGTDYTLEWNSGKSSENPVHHGRGDILIRSRRVRSRPGQTSNKVLLDYSLQSYLEVMFLNPRMKISVQGSLVKSRPLAKTLNKTSVVSGEIMERTIILTLGRSKVEWDRTNCGIFLYWHGRLIESYKRVGGQKHSTDMGRGVIGVADITNLIDDEDGNSWVLNNKQGFQDCEMYAKLEEWLGRKVDEYWDTKFDSLTLRKGDEHHNTDSDWVQCYSCRKWRMLNAGFNVDNLPEEWFCYMPPFNGKCEIPEQQAGPDIIVIGEKRSGHDEQKKAALQGGTPEEEMRHENHEIQMITQDEFVKNVQDMPEVVHKRKKISSGTPSKPQKNRDDDLEGVSSQTEDDVPLTRLKRLRRGPARTNKR
;
A
#
# COMPACT_ATOMS: atom_id res chain seq x y z
N MET A 1 15.67 -5.47 6.64
CA MET A 1 15.10 -6.84 6.69
C MET A 1 16.25 -7.84 6.79
N THR A 2 16.05 -9.01 7.39
CA THR A 2 17.09 -10.07 7.40
C THR A 2 17.14 -10.80 6.04
N TYR A 3 18.15 -11.65 5.81
CA TYR A 3 18.17 -12.50 4.60
C TYR A 3 16.95 -13.44 4.52
N PRO A 4 16.57 -14.19 5.58
CA PRO A 4 15.31 -14.95 5.58
C PRO A 4 14.06 -14.09 5.32
N ASP A 5 14.05 -12.82 5.71
CA ASP A 5 12.94 -11.92 5.39
C ASP A 5 12.92 -11.46 3.93
N ILE A 6 14.08 -11.15 3.32
CA ILE A 6 14.13 -10.73 1.91
C ILE A 6 13.82 -11.92 0.98
N MET A 7 14.32 -13.13 1.30
CA MET A 7 13.95 -14.36 0.62
C MET A 7 12.42 -14.59 0.69
N ARG A 8 11.82 -14.46 1.88
CA ARG A 8 10.35 -14.53 2.04
C ARG A 8 9.60 -13.43 1.27
N MET A 9 10.21 -12.26 1.08
CA MET A 9 9.61 -11.16 0.31
C MET A 9 9.61 -11.43 -1.21
N ILE A 10 10.62 -12.11 -1.74
CA ILE A 10 10.75 -12.42 -3.17
C ILE A 10 10.14 -13.77 -3.58
N SER A 11 10.07 -14.76 -2.69
CA SER A 11 9.38 -16.03 -2.95
C SER A 11 7.85 -15.85 -3.07
N PHE A 12 7.20 -16.71 -3.86
CA PHE A 12 5.73 -16.79 -3.95
C PHE A 12 5.15 -17.65 -2.82
N GLY A 13 3.85 -17.52 -2.53
CA GLY A 13 3.11 -18.34 -1.55
C GLY A 13 3.43 -18.14 -0.06
N HIS A 14 4.63 -17.65 0.30
CA HIS A 14 5.11 -17.62 1.68
C HIS A 14 4.42 -16.54 2.55
N LYS A 15 3.30 -16.91 3.19
CA LYS A 15 2.78 -16.21 4.38
C LYS A 15 3.83 -16.28 5.52
N ARG A 16 3.70 -15.45 6.56
CA ARG A 16 4.47 -15.64 7.81
C ARG A 16 3.88 -16.84 8.57
N PRO A 17 4.67 -17.84 8.98
CA PRO A 17 4.12 -19.03 9.66
C PRO A 17 3.48 -18.72 11.03
N ASN A 18 4.06 -17.78 11.78
CA ASN A 18 3.68 -17.55 13.18
C ASN A 18 3.01 -16.18 13.35
N GLY A 19 1.81 -16.20 13.94
CA GLY A 19 1.09 -15.02 14.39
C GLY A 19 0.36 -14.29 13.26
N HIS A 20 -0.92 -14.62 13.08
CA HIS A 20 -1.86 -13.70 12.43
C HIS A 20 -1.97 -12.46 13.32
N ARG A 21 -1.30 -11.38 12.90
CA ARG A 21 -1.39 -10.08 13.56
C ARG A 21 -2.54 -9.34 12.91
N GLU A 22 -3.66 -9.25 13.62
CA GLU A 22 -4.89 -8.60 13.18
C GLU A 22 -4.58 -7.28 12.45
N ASP A 23 -3.88 -6.35 13.10
CA ASP A 23 -3.42 -5.04 12.59
C ASP A 23 -2.63 -5.04 11.24
N GLN A 24 -2.31 -6.20 10.65
CA GLN A 24 -1.49 -6.29 9.43
C GLN A 24 -2.30 -6.54 8.15
N ILE A 25 -2.39 -5.46 7.36
CA ILE A 25 -2.87 -5.42 5.96
C ILE A 25 -2.22 -6.51 5.06
N GLY A 26 -1.08 -7.09 5.42
CA GLY A 26 -0.19 -7.90 4.58
C GLY A 26 -0.46 -9.41 4.51
N ARG A 27 -1.67 -9.87 4.14
CA ARG A 27 -2.03 -11.32 4.20
C ARG A 27 -1.59 -12.22 3.03
N PHE A 28 -1.59 -11.74 1.78
CA PHE A 28 -1.46 -12.61 0.60
C PHE A 28 -0.03 -13.00 0.16
N GLY A 29 1.02 -12.45 0.79
CA GLY A 29 2.43 -12.71 0.43
C GLY A 29 2.91 -12.17 -0.94
N ILE A 30 2.02 -11.95 -1.92
CA ILE A 30 2.37 -11.60 -3.30
C ILE A 30 2.57 -10.10 -3.57
N GLY A 31 2.05 -9.21 -2.72
CA GLY A 31 1.79 -7.79 -3.06
C GLY A 31 3.00 -6.95 -3.49
N PHE A 32 4.22 -7.27 -3.05
CA PHE A 32 5.43 -6.61 -3.57
C PHE A 32 5.66 -6.94 -5.05
N LYS A 33 5.59 -8.23 -5.41
CA LYS A 33 5.88 -8.72 -6.76
C LYS A 33 4.85 -8.23 -7.77
N THR A 34 3.56 -8.37 -7.44
CA THR A 34 2.48 -7.87 -8.30
C THR A 34 2.45 -6.35 -8.40
N GLY A 35 2.82 -5.62 -7.33
CA GLY A 35 2.94 -4.16 -7.36
C GLY A 35 4.12 -3.66 -8.20
N ALA A 36 5.31 -4.21 -7.98
CA ALA A 36 6.52 -3.79 -8.68
C ALA A 36 6.46 -4.11 -10.18
N MET A 37 6.11 -5.35 -10.54
CA MET A 37 6.01 -5.81 -11.93
C MET A 37 4.81 -5.22 -12.70
N LYS A 38 3.92 -4.46 -12.02
CA LYS A 38 2.87 -3.66 -12.66
C LYS A 38 3.30 -2.20 -12.90
N LEU A 39 4.39 -1.73 -12.29
CA LEU A 39 4.93 -0.38 -12.48
C LEU A 39 6.05 -0.35 -13.53
N GLY A 40 6.89 -1.39 -13.58
CA GLY A 40 7.93 -1.55 -14.58
C GLY A 40 8.53 -2.96 -14.60
N LYS A 41 9.36 -3.23 -15.61
CA LYS A 41 9.98 -4.56 -15.84
C LYS A 41 10.93 -4.99 -14.72
N ASP A 42 11.61 -4.04 -14.07
CA ASP A 42 12.78 -4.32 -13.24
C ASP A 42 12.78 -3.52 -11.94
N ALA A 43 13.13 -4.18 -10.83
CA ALA A 43 13.14 -3.62 -9.49
C ALA A 43 14.28 -4.15 -8.62
N ILE A 44 14.99 -3.25 -7.93
CA ILE A 44 16.01 -3.59 -6.92
C ILE A 44 15.54 -3.17 -5.53
N VAL A 45 15.77 -4.04 -4.55
CA VAL A 45 15.42 -3.89 -3.15
C VAL A 45 16.72 -3.80 -2.35
N LEU A 46 16.97 -2.65 -1.73
CA LEU A 46 18.08 -2.43 -0.80
C LEU A 46 17.53 -2.39 0.62
N THR A 47 18.07 -3.17 1.55
CA THR A 47 17.58 -3.21 2.93
C THR A 47 18.70 -3.30 3.95
N GLN A 48 18.51 -2.64 5.10
CA GLN A 48 19.46 -2.58 6.21
C GLN A 48 18.78 -2.98 7.52
N THR A 49 19.49 -3.72 8.36
CA THR A 49 19.26 -3.89 9.80
C THR A 49 20.49 -3.39 10.57
N LYS A 50 20.48 -3.43 11.90
CA LYS A 50 21.64 -3.04 12.73
C LYS A 50 22.87 -3.95 12.55
N SER A 51 22.69 -5.16 11.99
CA SER A 51 23.73 -6.20 11.87
C SER A 51 23.84 -6.84 10.48
N SER A 52 22.96 -6.50 9.54
CA SER A 52 22.95 -7.06 8.19
C SER A 52 22.48 -6.08 7.13
N ARG A 53 22.88 -6.32 5.88
CA ARG A 53 22.31 -5.71 4.69
C ARG A 53 21.92 -6.79 3.69
N SER A 54 20.97 -6.51 2.82
CA SER A 54 20.68 -7.37 1.67
C SER A 54 20.29 -6.54 0.45
N VAL A 55 20.70 -7.03 -0.70
CA VAL A 55 20.29 -6.55 -2.03
C VAL A 55 19.55 -7.69 -2.69
N ALA A 56 18.34 -7.46 -3.21
CA ALA A 56 17.64 -8.43 -4.05
C ALA A 56 17.15 -7.76 -5.33
N PHE A 57 17.20 -8.47 -6.45
CA PHE A 57 16.93 -7.91 -7.77
C PHE A 57 15.90 -8.76 -8.52
N LEU A 58 14.69 -8.21 -8.66
CA LEU A 58 13.56 -8.81 -9.37
C LEU A 58 13.46 -8.16 -10.75
N SER A 59 13.86 -8.87 -11.79
CA SER A 59 14.01 -8.32 -13.14
C SER A 59 13.41 -9.26 -14.19
N GLN A 60 12.63 -8.69 -15.11
CA GLN A 60 12.18 -9.40 -16.29
C GLN A 60 13.31 -9.50 -17.32
N SER A 61 14.11 -8.45 -17.52
CA SER A 61 15.19 -8.47 -18.53
C SER A 61 16.39 -9.36 -18.15
N PHE A 62 16.63 -9.67 -16.88
CA PHE A 62 17.58 -10.72 -16.45
C PHE A 62 17.07 -12.15 -16.68
N ASN A 63 15.76 -12.32 -16.87
CA ASN A 63 15.09 -13.61 -17.02
C ASN A 63 14.44 -13.79 -18.41
N GLU A 64 14.66 -12.87 -19.35
CA GLU A 64 14.00 -12.82 -20.66
C GLU A 64 14.36 -14.04 -21.55
N GLU A 65 15.52 -14.66 -21.30
CA GLU A 65 16.02 -15.88 -21.97
C GLU A 65 16.11 -17.09 -21.02
N LYS A 66 15.36 -17.11 -19.90
CA LYS A 66 15.44 -18.17 -18.87
C LYS A 66 14.13 -18.93 -18.66
N ASP A 67 14.19 -20.26 -18.74
CA ASP A 67 13.06 -21.15 -18.42
C ASP A 67 12.65 -21.07 -16.93
N ASN A 68 13.61 -20.79 -16.05
CA ASN A 68 13.42 -20.72 -14.60
C ASN A 68 13.64 -19.29 -14.09
N LEU A 69 12.70 -18.79 -13.29
CA LEU A 69 12.79 -17.47 -12.66
C LEU A 69 13.91 -17.44 -11.61
N GLU A 70 14.98 -16.70 -11.91
CA GLU A 70 16.07 -16.41 -10.99
C GLU A 70 15.96 -14.99 -10.43
N ILE A 71 16.22 -14.83 -9.12
CA ILE A 71 16.17 -13.55 -8.42
C ILE A 71 17.50 -13.38 -7.67
N PRO A 72 18.50 -12.67 -8.25
CA PRO A 72 19.79 -12.48 -7.60
C PRO A 72 19.65 -11.79 -6.23
N VAL A 73 20.28 -12.39 -5.22
CA VAL A 73 20.34 -11.84 -3.86
C VAL A 73 21.78 -11.82 -3.36
N VAL A 74 22.18 -10.72 -2.73
CA VAL A 74 23.49 -10.59 -2.07
C VAL A 74 23.27 -10.13 -0.63
N ALA A 75 23.57 -11.00 0.33
CA ALA A 75 23.53 -10.75 1.76
C ALA A 75 24.90 -10.33 2.30
N TYR A 76 24.89 -9.40 3.24
CA TYR A 76 26.07 -8.93 3.95
C TYR A 76 25.83 -8.91 5.47
N ARG A 77 26.86 -9.29 6.23
CA ARG A 77 26.88 -9.29 7.70
C ARG A 77 27.80 -8.20 8.23
N LYS A 78 27.45 -7.60 9.38
CA LYS A 78 28.31 -6.62 10.06
C LYS A 78 29.39 -7.34 10.85
N GLU A 79 30.63 -7.21 10.41
CA GLU A 79 31.81 -7.78 11.08
C GLU A 79 32.64 -6.64 11.66
N GLY A 80 32.50 -6.42 12.98
CA GLY A 80 33.08 -5.28 13.69
C GLY A 80 32.62 -3.92 13.14
N GLN A 81 33.46 -3.31 12.31
CA GLN A 81 33.26 -1.99 11.68
C GLN A 81 33.01 -2.06 10.17
N TYR A 82 32.97 -3.26 9.60
CA TYR A 82 32.81 -3.50 8.16
C TYR A 82 31.51 -4.27 7.87
N MET A 83 31.12 -4.29 6.60
CA MET A 83 30.05 -5.14 6.08
C MET A 83 30.71 -6.10 5.09
N GLU A 84 30.74 -7.39 5.42
CA GLU A 84 31.34 -8.43 4.59
C GLU A 84 30.25 -9.37 4.07
N VAL A 85 30.54 -10.18 3.05
CA VAL A 85 29.57 -11.11 2.46
C VAL A 85 29.13 -12.13 3.51
N ASP A 86 27.83 -12.40 3.62
CA ASP A 86 27.33 -13.35 4.64
C ASP A 86 27.53 -14.80 4.18
N LEU A 87 28.74 -15.31 4.41
CA LEU A 87 29.16 -16.67 4.05
C LEU A 87 28.36 -17.79 4.75
N SER A 88 27.53 -17.46 5.75
CA SER A 88 26.64 -18.44 6.40
C SER A 88 25.29 -18.60 5.68
N VAL A 89 25.04 -17.87 4.59
CA VAL A 89 23.80 -17.98 3.80
C VAL A 89 24.01 -18.06 2.27
N GLN A 90 25.22 -17.77 1.78
CA GLN A 90 25.60 -17.83 0.37
C GLN A 90 27.12 -18.05 0.22
N SER A 91 27.58 -18.72 -0.84
CA SER A 91 29.03 -18.83 -1.12
C SER A 91 29.58 -17.55 -1.77
N ASP A 92 30.90 -17.34 -1.73
CA ASP A 92 31.56 -16.24 -2.46
C ASP A 92 31.24 -16.28 -3.97
N ALA A 93 31.29 -17.46 -4.60
CA ALA A 93 30.98 -17.62 -6.02
C ALA A 93 29.50 -17.27 -6.33
N THR A 94 28.57 -17.66 -5.45
CA THR A 94 27.15 -17.26 -5.55
C THR A 94 26.98 -15.75 -5.36
N ALA A 95 27.72 -15.16 -4.43
CA ALA A 95 27.71 -13.72 -4.16
C ALA A 95 28.22 -12.92 -5.36
N GLU A 96 29.34 -13.34 -5.95
CA GLU A 96 29.95 -12.73 -7.12
C GLU A 96 29.06 -12.88 -8.37
N TYR A 97 28.50 -14.07 -8.62
CA TYR A 97 27.53 -14.28 -9.69
C TYR A 97 26.32 -13.34 -9.56
N ASN A 98 25.68 -13.32 -8.38
CA ASN A 98 24.50 -12.47 -8.15
C ASN A 98 24.84 -10.97 -8.24
N LEU A 99 26.02 -10.55 -7.75
CA LEU A 99 26.47 -9.17 -7.85
C LEU A 99 26.78 -8.77 -9.30
N ASN A 100 27.33 -9.67 -10.11
CA ASN A 100 27.61 -9.44 -11.52
C ASN A 100 26.33 -9.43 -12.37
N ALA A 101 25.35 -10.29 -12.06
CA ALA A 101 23.99 -10.18 -12.61
C ALA A 101 23.37 -8.81 -12.35
N ILE A 102 23.45 -8.31 -11.11
CA ILE A 102 22.95 -6.98 -10.73
C ILE A 102 23.68 -5.86 -11.50
N LYS A 103 25.02 -5.91 -11.59
CA LYS A 103 25.81 -4.91 -12.35
C LYS A 103 25.44 -4.85 -13.83
N ASN A 104 25.20 -6.00 -14.45
CA ASN A 104 25.06 -6.11 -15.91
C ASN A 104 23.63 -5.78 -16.38
N PHE A 105 22.61 -6.10 -15.57
CA PHE A 105 21.19 -5.96 -15.94
C PHE A 105 20.46 -4.84 -15.19
N SER A 106 21.16 -4.04 -14.36
CA SER A 106 20.58 -2.86 -13.71
C SER A 106 21.45 -1.62 -13.87
N SER A 107 20.84 -0.43 -13.73
CA SER A 107 21.59 0.83 -13.64
C SER A 107 22.36 1.02 -12.31
N PHE A 108 22.38 0.01 -11.44
CA PHE A 108 22.95 0.07 -10.09
C PHE A 108 24.29 -0.69 -10.04
N ASN A 109 25.39 0.04 -10.21
CA ASN A 109 26.73 -0.48 -9.92
C ASN A 109 27.05 -0.47 -8.41
N GLU A 110 28.14 -1.11 -8.00
CA GLU A 110 28.58 -1.21 -6.59
C GLU A 110 28.65 0.15 -5.87
N TYR A 111 29.13 1.20 -6.55
CA TYR A 111 29.24 2.54 -5.96
C TYR A 111 27.86 3.15 -5.70
N PHE A 112 26.91 2.98 -6.61
CA PHE A 112 25.54 3.49 -6.45
C PHE A 112 24.76 2.69 -5.40
N ILE A 113 24.92 1.36 -5.37
CA ILE A 113 24.39 0.49 -4.30
C ILE A 113 24.96 0.93 -2.94
N GLY A 114 26.27 1.16 -2.86
CA GLY A 114 26.96 1.65 -1.67
C GLY A 114 26.50 3.03 -1.22
N GLU A 115 26.27 3.96 -2.16
CA GLU A 115 25.70 5.29 -1.88
C GLU A 115 24.30 5.17 -1.28
N LYS A 116 23.39 4.41 -1.91
CA LYS A 116 22.01 4.26 -1.46
C LYS A 116 21.90 3.54 -0.11
N LEU A 117 22.73 2.51 0.12
CA LEU A 117 22.89 1.88 1.44
C LEU A 117 23.50 2.84 2.48
N GLY A 118 24.33 3.80 2.05
CA GLY A 118 24.88 4.86 2.91
C GLY A 118 23.81 5.80 3.47
N LEU A 119 22.71 6.03 2.73
CA LEU A 119 21.59 6.87 3.18
C LEU A 119 20.86 6.34 4.42
N PHE A 120 21.04 5.06 4.78
CA PHE A 120 20.48 4.52 6.02
C PHE A 120 21.28 4.89 7.28
N GLY A 121 22.53 5.35 7.16
CA GLY A 121 23.40 5.61 8.31
C GLY A 121 23.51 4.38 9.22
N GLU A 122 23.20 4.54 10.51
CA GLU A 122 23.11 3.45 11.50
C GLU A 122 21.68 2.90 11.69
N ASP A 123 20.67 3.51 11.04
CA ASP A 123 19.26 3.16 11.16
C ASP A 123 18.89 1.91 10.35
N THR A 124 17.67 1.41 10.55
CA THR A 124 17.12 0.27 9.82
C THR A 124 16.08 0.72 8.80
N GLY A 125 16.13 0.19 7.58
CA GLY A 125 15.18 0.58 6.54
C GLY A 125 15.20 -0.31 5.30
N THR A 126 14.35 0.05 4.34
CA THR A 126 14.28 -0.55 3.00
C THR A 126 14.04 0.55 1.98
N GLN A 127 14.74 0.50 0.86
CA GLN A 127 14.53 1.30 -0.33
C GLN A 127 14.20 0.35 -1.48
N ILE A 128 13.27 0.74 -2.34
CA ILE A 128 12.88 -0.01 -3.53
C ILE A 128 12.96 0.96 -4.71
N TYR A 129 13.71 0.59 -5.73
CA TYR A 129 13.79 1.34 -6.98
C TYR A 129 13.23 0.46 -8.10
N ILE A 130 12.39 1.04 -8.95
CA ILE A 130 11.73 0.38 -10.07
C ILE A 130 12.02 1.22 -11.32
N TRP A 131 12.42 0.59 -12.41
CA TRP A 131 12.68 1.24 -13.70
C TRP A 131 12.11 0.39 -14.85
N ASN A 132 12.41 0.78 -16.09
CA ASN A 132 11.79 0.22 -17.30
C ASN A 132 10.25 0.21 -17.17
N LEU A 133 9.72 1.40 -16.86
CA LEU A 133 8.34 1.63 -16.46
C LEU A 133 7.36 1.51 -17.64
N ASP A 134 6.12 1.09 -17.33
CA ASP A 134 5.02 0.93 -18.30
C ASP A 134 4.84 2.18 -19.19
N THR A 135 4.85 1.98 -20.52
CA THR A 135 4.68 3.05 -21.51
C THR A 135 3.25 3.15 -22.06
N TRP A 136 2.91 4.34 -22.55
CA TRP A 136 1.66 4.69 -23.22
C TRP A 136 2.01 5.42 -24.53
N GLY A 137 2.18 4.65 -25.61
CA GLY A 137 2.72 5.17 -26.86
C GLY A 137 4.20 5.54 -26.73
N THR A 138 4.55 6.79 -27.02
CA THR A 138 5.90 7.36 -26.91
C THR A 138 6.31 7.73 -25.48
N ASP A 139 5.35 7.78 -24.56
CA ASP A 139 5.48 8.33 -23.22
C ASP A 139 5.38 7.26 -22.13
N TYR A 140 5.68 7.58 -20.88
CA TYR A 140 5.30 6.74 -19.74
C TYR A 140 3.79 6.83 -19.42
N THR A 141 3.22 5.77 -18.87
CA THR A 141 1.83 5.73 -18.32
C THR A 141 1.62 6.71 -17.16
N LEU A 142 2.69 7.09 -16.48
CA LEU A 142 2.72 8.07 -15.40
C LEU A 142 3.31 9.40 -15.86
N GLU A 143 2.92 10.48 -15.18
CA GLU A 143 3.47 11.83 -15.31
C GLU A 143 4.00 12.29 -13.95
N TRP A 144 5.18 12.89 -13.91
CA TRP A 144 5.82 13.40 -12.70
C TRP A 144 5.75 14.93 -12.68
N ASN A 145 4.97 15.48 -11.78
CA ASN A 145 4.81 16.92 -11.62
C ASN A 145 5.72 17.41 -10.50
N SER A 146 6.67 18.30 -10.79
CA SER A 146 7.66 18.75 -9.79
C SER A 146 7.12 19.80 -8.81
N GLY A 147 5.85 20.17 -8.93
CA GLY A 147 5.18 21.17 -8.08
C GLY A 147 5.42 22.63 -8.46
N LYS A 148 6.27 22.90 -9.47
CA LYS A 148 6.41 24.24 -10.05
C LYS A 148 5.03 24.77 -10.49
N SER A 149 4.81 26.07 -10.31
CA SER A 149 3.52 26.73 -10.53
C SER A 149 2.96 26.58 -11.95
N SER A 150 3.82 26.35 -12.95
CA SER A 150 3.45 26.10 -14.35
C SER A 150 3.11 24.63 -14.69
N GLU A 151 3.42 23.67 -13.81
CA GLU A 151 3.34 22.23 -14.13
C GLU A 151 2.13 21.52 -13.52
N ASN A 152 1.63 21.96 -12.35
CA ASN A 152 0.58 21.24 -11.61
C ASN A 152 -0.70 22.09 -11.42
N PRO A 153 -1.77 21.84 -12.21
CA PRO A 153 -3.05 22.55 -12.10
C PRO A 153 -4.01 21.95 -11.05
N VAL A 154 -3.63 20.84 -10.41
CA VAL A 154 -4.44 20.17 -9.36
C VAL A 154 -3.98 20.61 -7.97
N HIS A 155 -2.67 20.68 -7.76
CA HIS A 155 -2.04 21.08 -6.51
C HIS A 155 -0.91 22.09 -6.77
N HIS A 156 -1.26 23.37 -6.90
CA HIS A 156 -0.27 24.43 -7.09
C HIS A 156 0.78 24.42 -5.96
N GLY A 157 2.06 24.45 -6.32
CA GLY A 157 3.17 24.43 -5.34
C GLY A 157 3.48 23.07 -4.72
N ARG A 158 2.82 21.97 -5.12
CA ARG A 158 3.05 20.62 -4.57
C ARG A 158 3.38 19.63 -5.68
N GLY A 159 4.41 18.82 -5.43
CA GLY A 159 4.78 17.71 -6.29
C GLY A 159 3.76 16.56 -6.21
N ASP A 160 3.56 15.86 -7.34
CA ASP A 160 2.60 14.76 -7.47
C ASP A 160 3.05 13.77 -8.57
N ILE A 161 2.46 12.57 -8.58
CA ILE A 161 2.59 11.61 -9.68
C ILE A 161 1.17 11.33 -10.19
N LEU A 162 0.93 11.62 -11.46
CA LEU A 162 -0.37 11.49 -12.09
C LEU A 162 -0.42 10.26 -13.03
N ILE A 163 -1.58 9.62 -13.14
CA ILE A 163 -1.86 8.68 -14.22
C ILE A 163 -2.19 9.49 -15.47
N ARG A 164 -1.34 9.39 -16.51
CA ARG A 164 -1.41 10.21 -17.74
C ARG A 164 -2.80 10.28 -18.36
N SER A 165 -3.48 9.13 -18.42
CA SER A 165 -4.79 8.99 -19.05
C SER A 165 -5.92 9.74 -18.35
N ARG A 166 -5.75 10.12 -17.06
CA ARG A 166 -6.73 10.82 -16.22
C ARG A 166 -8.15 10.21 -16.22
N ARG A 167 -8.24 8.91 -16.51
CA ARG A 167 -9.52 8.17 -16.60
C ARG A 167 -10.10 7.93 -15.22
N VAL A 168 -11.27 8.52 -14.95
CA VAL A 168 -12.09 8.21 -13.78
C VAL A 168 -12.62 6.77 -13.88
N ARG A 169 -12.64 6.05 -12.75
CA ARG A 169 -13.20 4.69 -12.66
C ARG A 169 -14.72 4.75 -12.82
N SER A 170 -15.27 3.90 -13.69
CA SER A 170 -16.72 3.77 -13.90
C SER A 170 -17.42 3.33 -12.61
N ARG A 171 -18.53 3.99 -12.28
CA ARG A 171 -19.37 3.74 -11.09
C ARG A 171 -20.82 4.06 -11.44
N PRO A 172 -21.84 3.33 -10.93
CA PRO A 172 -23.25 3.69 -11.13
C PRO A 172 -23.55 5.14 -10.69
N GLY A 173 -24.39 5.86 -11.44
CA GLY A 173 -24.75 7.25 -11.15
C GLY A 173 -23.62 8.30 -11.29
N GLN A 174 -22.39 7.92 -11.63
CA GLN A 174 -21.24 8.85 -11.70
C GLN A 174 -21.26 9.70 -12.98
N THR A 175 -21.59 10.98 -12.84
CA THR A 175 -21.46 11.99 -13.92
C THR A 175 -20.17 12.80 -13.86
N SER A 176 -19.54 12.92 -12.68
CA SER A 176 -18.35 13.76 -12.53
C SER A 176 -17.09 13.11 -13.11
N ASN A 177 -16.37 13.87 -13.91
CA ASN A 177 -15.02 13.58 -14.37
C ASN A 177 -13.92 14.10 -13.42
N LYS A 178 -14.28 14.69 -12.27
CA LYS A 178 -13.34 15.29 -11.29
C LYS A 178 -13.15 14.41 -10.05
N VAL A 179 -12.75 13.15 -10.26
CA VAL A 179 -12.39 12.22 -9.18
C VAL A 179 -10.87 12.14 -9.06
N LEU A 180 -10.26 13.06 -8.30
CA LEU A 180 -8.79 13.16 -8.20
C LEU A 180 -8.14 11.85 -7.74
N LEU A 181 -8.79 11.12 -6.84
CA LEU A 181 -8.29 9.87 -6.25
C LEU A 181 -8.13 8.73 -7.27
N ASP A 182 -8.69 8.86 -8.48
CA ASP A 182 -8.53 7.88 -9.55
C ASP A 182 -7.28 8.12 -10.41
N TYR A 183 -6.61 9.28 -10.30
CA TYR A 183 -5.44 9.61 -11.13
C TYR A 183 -4.35 10.47 -10.47
N SER A 184 -4.53 11.03 -9.26
CA SER A 184 -3.52 11.72 -8.47
C SER A 184 -3.05 10.84 -7.33
N LEU A 185 -1.76 10.51 -7.29
CA LEU A 185 -1.17 9.72 -6.21
C LEU A 185 -1.25 10.47 -4.88
N GLN A 186 -0.97 11.78 -4.87
CA GLN A 186 -1.04 12.59 -3.66
C GLN A 186 -2.46 12.59 -3.07
N SER A 187 -3.51 12.84 -3.87
CA SER A 187 -4.90 12.80 -3.38
C SER A 187 -5.38 11.40 -3.00
N TYR A 188 -4.85 10.32 -3.60
CA TYR A 188 -5.12 8.96 -3.12
C TYR A 188 -4.49 8.72 -1.74
N LEU A 189 -3.27 9.20 -1.52
CA LEU A 189 -2.52 9.04 -0.27
C LEU A 189 -3.07 9.89 0.89
N GLU A 190 -3.82 10.96 0.61
CA GLU A 190 -4.50 11.73 1.67
C GLU A 190 -5.53 10.90 2.45
N VAL A 191 -6.18 9.92 1.80
CA VAL A 191 -7.25 9.08 2.37
C VAL A 191 -6.96 7.57 2.36
N MET A 192 -5.76 7.15 1.91
CA MET A 192 -5.36 5.74 1.77
C MET A 192 -5.54 4.92 3.06
N PHE A 193 -5.42 5.59 4.22
CA PHE A 193 -5.54 5.01 5.55
C PHE A 193 -6.62 5.73 6.37
N LEU A 194 -7.40 4.97 7.13
CA LEU A 194 -8.46 5.47 8.02
C LEU A 194 -7.87 6.33 9.15
N ASN A 195 -6.79 5.83 9.75
CA ASN A 195 -6.07 6.46 10.85
C ASN A 195 -4.58 6.65 10.46
N PRO A 196 -4.24 7.64 9.61
CA PRO A 196 -2.88 7.79 9.10
C PRO A 196 -1.89 8.14 10.23
N ARG A 197 -0.88 7.28 10.41
CA ARG A 197 0.24 7.45 11.37
C ARG A 197 1.58 7.71 10.68
N MET A 198 1.85 6.99 9.59
CA MET A 198 3.04 7.16 8.76
C MET A 198 3.13 8.59 8.20
N LYS A 199 4.35 9.10 7.96
CA LYS A 199 4.57 10.30 7.13
C LYS A 199 4.81 9.82 5.70
N ILE A 200 4.18 10.47 4.71
CA ILE A 200 4.26 10.08 3.31
C ILE A 200 4.55 11.33 2.49
N SER A 201 5.53 11.26 1.59
CA SER A 201 5.89 12.36 0.69
C SER A 201 5.95 11.88 -0.76
N VAL A 202 5.45 12.70 -1.68
CA VAL A 202 5.45 12.46 -3.13
C VAL A 202 6.22 13.59 -3.79
N GLN A 203 7.21 13.28 -4.64
CA GLN A 203 8.06 14.29 -5.29
C GLN A 203 8.61 15.34 -4.28
N GLY A 204 9.07 14.87 -3.11
CA GLY A 204 9.54 15.70 -2.00
C GLY A 204 8.47 16.40 -1.17
N SER A 205 7.24 16.54 -1.67
CA SER A 205 6.13 17.24 -1.00
C SER A 205 5.40 16.33 0.00
N LEU A 206 5.16 16.82 1.22
CA LEU A 206 4.46 16.08 2.28
C LEU A 206 2.94 15.98 1.97
N VAL A 207 2.38 14.77 2.04
CA VAL A 207 0.95 14.52 1.86
C VAL A 207 0.18 14.92 3.13
N LYS A 208 -0.90 15.70 2.99
CA LYS A 208 -1.79 16.13 4.09
C LYS A 208 -2.78 15.01 4.52
N SER A 209 -2.27 13.79 4.76
CA SER A 209 -3.11 12.64 5.13
C SER A 209 -3.85 12.86 6.45
N ARG A 210 -5.18 12.71 6.44
CA ARG A 210 -6.06 12.97 7.60
C ARG A 210 -7.27 12.02 7.60
N PRO A 211 -7.79 11.58 8.78
CA PRO A 211 -8.95 10.69 8.84
C PRO A 211 -10.16 11.29 8.12
N LEU A 212 -10.60 10.67 7.02
CA LEU A 212 -11.65 11.20 6.14
C LEU A 212 -12.97 11.49 6.89
N ALA A 213 -13.33 10.64 7.86
CA ALA A 213 -14.52 10.85 8.69
C ALA A 213 -14.48 12.17 9.49
N LYS A 214 -13.28 12.65 9.86
CA LYS A 214 -13.05 13.89 10.61
C LYS A 214 -12.98 15.15 9.74
N THR A 215 -13.12 15.02 8.42
CA THR A 215 -13.14 16.16 7.47
C THR A 215 -14.52 16.38 6.85
N LEU A 216 -15.57 15.84 7.48
CA LEU A 216 -16.95 15.97 7.04
C LEU A 216 -17.71 16.94 7.96
N ASN A 217 -18.82 17.45 7.45
CA ASN A 217 -19.67 18.44 8.12
C ASN A 217 -21.10 17.87 8.27
N LYS A 218 -21.84 18.31 9.28
CA LYS A 218 -23.20 17.83 9.60
C LYS A 218 -23.23 16.30 9.74
N THR A 219 -22.22 15.75 10.41
CA THR A 219 -21.96 14.32 10.54
C THR A 219 -23.03 13.57 11.34
N SER A 220 -23.08 12.25 11.12
CA SER A 220 -23.93 11.31 11.84
C SER A 220 -23.19 9.97 11.92
N VAL A 221 -22.88 9.54 13.14
CA VAL A 221 -22.32 8.21 13.40
C VAL A 221 -23.49 7.25 13.65
N VAL A 222 -23.54 6.18 12.86
CA VAL A 222 -24.59 5.16 12.89
C VAL A 222 -23.94 3.81 13.17
N SER A 223 -24.23 3.24 14.34
CA SER A 223 -23.97 1.83 14.63
C SER A 223 -25.06 0.94 14.05
N GLY A 224 -24.71 -0.29 13.72
CA GLY A 224 -25.67 -1.34 13.38
C GLY A 224 -25.02 -2.71 13.36
N GLU A 225 -25.79 -3.67 12.87
CA GLU A 225 -25.45 -5.08 12.88
C GLU A 225 -25.84 -5.72 11.54
N ILE A 226 -24.97 -6.57 11.01
CA ILE A 226 -25.15 -7.30 9.76
C ILE A 226 -24.66 -8.72 10.04
N MET A 227 -25.57 -9.71 10.00
CA MET A 227 -25.26 -11.12 10.29
C MET A 227 -24.47 -11.29 11.60
N GLU A 228 -25.07 -10.80 12.70
CA GLU A 228 -24.53 -10.89 14.09
C GLU A 228 -23.20 -10.15 14.32
N ARG A 229 -22.69 -9.43 13.30
CA ARG A 229 -21.43 -8.67 13.34
C ARG A 229 -21.69 -7.17 13.30
N THR A 230 -20.99 -6.42 14.15
CA THR A 230 -21.21 -4.98 14.31
C THR A 230 -20.50 -4.15 13.24
N ILE A 231 -21.16 -3.07 12.82
CA ILE A 231 -20.62 -2.04 11.91
C ILE A 231 -20.82 -0.65 12.51
N ILE A 232 -19.84 0.24 12.31
CA ILE A 232 -19.95 1.67 12.57
C ILE A 232 -19.72 2.43 11.26
N LEU A 233 -20.72 3.18 10.85
CA LEU A 233 -20.68 4.06 9.68
C LEU A 233 -20.69 5.52 10.14
N THR A 234 -19.74 6.33 9.68
CA THR A 234 -19.82 7.79 9.77
C THR A 234 -20.30 8.34 8.43
N LEU A 235 -21.47 8.97 8.41
CA LEU A 235 -21.97 9.76 7.28
C LEU A 235 -21.73 11.25 7.53
N GLY A 236 -21.51 12.01 6.46
CA GLY A 236 -21.40 13.46 6.53
C GLY A 236 -21.30 14.11 5.15
N ARG A 237 -21.34 15.45 5.10
CA ARG A 237 -21.22 16.22 3.86
C ARG A 237 -19.80 16.74 3.68
N SER A 238 -19.26 16.65 2.47
CA SER A 238 -18.03 17.34 2.05
C SER A 238 -18.36 18.44 1.04
N LYS A 239 -17.99 19.69 1.33
CA LYS A 239 -18.16 20.80 0.38
C LYS A 239 -17.34 20.57 -0.90
N VAL A 240 -16.11 20.09 -0.75
CA VAL A 240 -15.22 19.82 -1.89
C VAL A 240 -15.82 18.78 -2.85
N GLU A 241 -16.43 17.72 -2.31
CA GLU A 241 -17.07 16.69 -3.14
C GLU A 241 -18.47 17.11 -3.63
N TRP A 242 -19.19 17.96 -2.89
CA TRP A 242 -20.41 18.62 -3.35
C TRP A 242 -20.16 19.48 -4.61
N ASP A 243 -19.10 20.31 -4.59
CA ASP A 243 -18.70 21.18 -5.70
C ASP A 243 -18.19 20.36 -6.91
N ARG A 244 -17.63 19.17 -6.65
CA ARG A 244 -17.19 18.19 -7.67
C ARG A 244 -18.28 17.23 -8.16
N THR A 245 -19.54 17.35 -7.72
CA THR A 245 -20.64 16.39 -7.98
C THR A 245 -20.29 14.92 -7.66
N ASN A 246 -19.45 14.71 -6.65
CA ASN A 246 -19.05 13.39 -6.14
C ASN A 246 -19.82 13.03 -4.86
N CYS A 247 -19.93 11.73 -4.58
CA CYS A 247 -20.52 11.16 -3.36
C CYS A 247 -20.24 9.65 -3.30
N GLY A 248 -20.47 9.04 -2.13
CA GLY A 248 -20.36 7.59 -1.92
C GLY A 248 -19.57 7.18 -0.68
N ILE A 249 -19.50 5.87 -0.46
CA ILE A 249 -18.87 5.27 0.73
C ILE A 249 -17.38 4.98 0.47
N PHE A 250 -16.58 5.12 1.52
CA PHE A 250 -15.19 4.72 1.59
C PHE A 250 -15.09 3.55 2.57
N LEU A 251 -14.77 2.37 2.05
CA LEU A 251 -14.71 1.12 2.80
C LEU A 251 -13.25 0.78 3.11
N TYR A 252 -12.95 0.70 4.40
CA TYR A 252 -11.64 0.37 4.93
C TYR A 252 -11.62 -1.06 5.49
N TRP A 253 -10.46 -1.69 5.44
CA TRP A 253 -10.18 -3.02 5.98
C TRP A 253 -8.77 -2.97 6.58
N HIS A 254 -8.62 -3.29 7.87
CA HIS A 254 -7.41 -3.05 8.66
C HIS A 254 -6.89 -1.62 8.51
N GLY A 255 -7.81 -0.64 8.60
CA GLY A 255 -7.52 0.77 8.42
C GLY A 255 -7.01 1.16 7.03
N ARG A 256 -7.06 0.27 6.02
CA ARG A 256 -6.61 0.50 4.63
C ARG A 256 -7.81 0.59 3.70
N LEU A 257 -7.87 1.65 2.90
CA LEU A 257 -8.94 1.89 1.92
C LEU A 257 -8.95 0.81 0.81
N ILE A 258 -10.05 0.08 0.68
CA ILE A 258 -10.26 -0.92 -0.39
C ILE A 258 -11.12 -0.33 -1.51
N GLU A 259 -12.25 0.27 -1.17
CA GLU A 259 -13.17 0.91 -2.12
C GLU A 259 -13.46 2.37 -1.77
N SER A 260 -13.55 3.22 -2.79
CA SER A 260 -13.67 4.67 -2.66
C SER A 260 -14.75 5.22 -3.60
N TYR A 261 -15.68 6.01 -3.05
CA TYR A 261 -16.91 6.44 -3.71
C TYR A 261 -17.80 5.25 -4.15
N LYS A 262 -17.91 4.21 -3.29
CA LYS A 262 -18.84 3.10 -3.51
C LYS A 262 -20.28 3.63 -3.47
N ARG A 263 -21.08 3.25 -4.48
CA ARG A 263 -22.42 3.79 -4.73
C ARG A 263 -23.47 2.85 -4.15
N VAL A 264 -24.31 3.37 -3.26
CA VAL A 264 -25.31 2.61 -2.48
C VAL A 264 -26.63 3.38 -2.42
N GLY A 265 -27.75 2.68 -2.20
CA GLY A 265 -29.08 3.31 -2.11
C GLY A 265 -29.44 4.10 -3.37
N GLY A 266 -30.13 5.22 -3.18
CA GLY A 266 -30.54 6.12 -4.27
C GLY A 266 -29.38 6.67 -5.12
N GLN A 267 -28.16 6.72 -4.57
CA GLN A 267 -26.94 7.16 -5.30
C GLN A 267 -26.58 6.27 -6.51
N LYS A 268 -27.13 5.05 -6.60
CA LYS A 268 -26.96 4.18 -7.78
C LYS A 268 -27.80 4.64 -8.98
N HIS A 269 -28.88 5.38 -8.74
CA HIS A 269 -29.96 5.62 -9.71
C HIS A 269 -30.16 7.11 -10.08
N SER A 270 -29.82 8.03 -9.18
CA SER A 270 -29.90 9.48 -9.41
C SER A 270 -28.53 10.14 -9.24
N THR A 271 -28.27 11.18 -10.04
CA THR A 271 -26.99 11.88 -10.12
C THR A 271 -26.83 12.98 -9.06
N ASP A 272 -27.95 13.49 -8.55
CA ASP A 272 -27.99 14.51 -7.48
C ASP A 272 -28.37 13.93 -6.11
N MET A 273 -29.01 12.75 -6.07
CA MET A 273 -29.35 12.09 -4.80
C MET A 273 -28.07 11.65 -4.07
N GLY A 274 -27.94 12.08 -2.82
CA GLY A 274 -26.70 11.87 -2.05
C GLY A 274 -25.55 12.78 -2.44
N ARG A 275 -25.72 13.79 -3.32
CA ARG A 275 -24.63 14.69 -3.75
C ARG A 275 -23.83 15.25 -2.57
N GLY A 276 -22.51 15.16 -2.63
CA GLY A 276 -21.60 15.60 -1.57
C GLY A 276 -21.67 14.81 -0.25
N VAL A 277 -22.53 13.79 -0.13
CA VAL A 277 -22.55 12.87 1.01
C VAL A 277 -21.42 11.85 0.84
N ILE A 278 -20.59 11.76 1.87
CA ILE A 278 -19.50 10.81 1.99
C ILE A 278 -19.80 9.93 3.21
N GLY A 279 -19.66 8.62 3.03
CA GLY A 279 -19.67 7.66 4.13
C GLY A 279 -18.28 7.08 4.37
N VAL A 280 -17.96 6.78 5.62
CA VAL A 280 -16.70 6.15 6.03
C VAL A 280 -17.02 5.02 7.01
N ALA A 281 -16.59 3.80 6.69
CA ALA A 281 -16.70 2.63 7.56
C ALA A 281 -15.42 1.79 7.48
N ASP A 282 -14.99 1.23 8.62
CA ASP A 282 -14.11 0.07 8.62
C ASP A 282 -14.99 -1.18 8.70
N ILE A 283 -14.79 -2.13 7.79
CA ILE A 283 -15.60 -3.34 7.65
C ILE A 283 -14.78 -4.61 7.91
N THR A 284 -13.62 -4.47 8.56
CA THR A 284 -12.78 -5.56 9.08
C THR A 284 -13.61 -6.69 9.71
N ASN A 285 -14.44 -6.35 10.72
CA ASN A 285 -15.26 -7.30 11.48
C ASN A 285 -16.32 -8.02 10.64
N LEU A 286 -16.70 -7.47 9.47
CA LEU A 286 -17.65 -8.09 8.56
C LEU A 286 -16.94 -9.02 7.58
N ILE A 287 -15.78 -8.61 7.05
CA ILE A 287 -15.15 -9.19 5.86
C ILE A 287 -14.12 -10.30 6.14
N ASP A 288 -13.61 -10.37 7.37
CA ASP A 288 -12.75 -11.46 7.82
C ASP A 288 -13.56 -12.63 8.40
N ASP A 289 -13.15 -13.87 8.13
CA ASP A 289 -13.72 -15.06 8.79
C ASP A 289 -12.92 -15.46 10.04
N GLU A 290 -13.45 -16.40 10.80
CA GLU A 290 -12.86 -16.87 12.07
C GLU A 290 -11.58 -17.69 11.84
N ASP A 291 -11.43 -18.28 10.64
CA ASP A 291 -10.20 -18.95 10.17
C ASP A 291 -9.11 -17.97 9.69
N GLY A 292 -9.38 -16.67 9.66
CA GLY A 292 -8.43 -15.62 9.32
C GLY A 292 -8.24 -15.35 7.82
N ASN A 293 -9.05 -15.96 6.96
CA ASN A 293 -9.20 -15.55 5.56
C ASN A 293 -9.95 -14.19 5.49
N SER A 294 -10.34 -13.80 4.28
CA SER A 294 -10.96 -12.50 4.04
C SER A 294 -11.57 -12.45 2.64
N TRP A 295 -12.76 -11.87 2.49
CA TRP A 295 -13.38 -11.63 1.18
C TRP A 295 -12.80 -10.43 0.43
N VAL A 296 -11.61 -9.93 0.80
CA VAL A 296 -10.87 -8.89 0.05
C VAL A 296 -10.15 -9.50 -1.16
N LEU A 297 -10.31 -8.89 -2.34
CA LEU A 297 -9.62 -9.33 -3.55
C LEU A 297 -8.08 -9.21 -3.43
N ASN A 298 -7.36 -10.08 -4.14
CA ASN A 298 -5.88 -10.15 -4.09
C ASN A 298 -5.17 -8.81 -4.41
N ASN A 299 -5.81 -7.95 -5.21
CA ASN A 299 -5.36 -6.61 -5.61
C ASN A 299 -5.69 -5.49 -4.59
N LYS A 300 -6.57 -5.78 -3.61
CA LYS A 300 -7.07 -4.84 -2.58
C LYS A 300 -7.71 -3.57 -3.14
N GLN A 301 -8.51 -3.72 -4.20
CA GLN A 301 -9.29 -2.65 -4.85
C GLN A 301 -10.80 -2.99 -4.93
N GLY A 302 -11.24 -4.03 -4.22
CA GLY A 302 -12.62 -4.49 -4.15
C GLY A 302 -12.76 -5.75 -3.30
N PHE A 303 -13.98 -6.26 -3.19
CA PHE A 303 -14.35 -7.45 -2.43
C PHE A 303 -14.87 -8.55 -3.37
N GLN A 304 -14.87 -9.80 -2.89
CA GLN A 304 -15.54 -10.92 -3.54
C GLN A 304 -17.06 -10.74 -3.39
N ASP A 305 -17.80 -11.11 -4.44
CA ASP A 305 -19.27 -11.14 -4.39
C ASP A 305 -19.74 -12.25 -3.44
N CYS A 306 -20.39 -11.88 -2.34
CA CYS A 306 -20.84 -12.77 -1.29
C CYS A 306 -22.02 -12.17 -0.50
N GLU A 307 -22.76 -13.03 0.21
CA GLU A 307 -23.98 -12.62 0.94
C GLU A 307 -23.71 -11.50 1.97
N MET A 308 -22.60 -11.57 2.70
CA MET A 308 -22.17 -10.54 3.66
C MET A 308 -21.99 -9.18 2.98
N TYR A 309 -21.35 -9.15 1.81
CA TYR A 309 -21.10 -7.92 1.07
C TYR A 309 -22.37 -7.37 0.41
N ALA A 310 -23.27 -8.24 -0.07
CA ALA A 310 -24.58 -7.84 -0.58
C ALA A 310 -25.46 -7.21 0.51
N LYS A 311 -25.54 -7.83 1.70
CA LYS A 311 -26.25 -7.28 2.88
C LYS A 311 -25.62 -5.98 3.38
N LEU A 312 -24.30 -5.85 3.28
CA LEU A 312 -23.61 -4.58 3.55
C LEU A 312 -24.01 -3.48 2.55
N GLU A 313 -24.07 -3.76 1.24
CA GLU A 313 -24.54 -2.77 0.26
C GLU A 313 -25.98 -2.31 0.52
N GLU A 314 -26.88 -3.23 0.91
CA GLU A 314 -28.27 -2.93 1.26
C GLU A 314 -28.36 -2.05 2.53
N TRP A 315 -27.66 -2.45 3.61
CA TRP A 315 -27.64 -1.72 4.87
C TRP A 315 -27.05 -0.31 4.69
N LEU A 316 -25.93 -0.19 3.98
CA LEU A 316 -25.31 1.10 3.64
C LEU A 316 -26.24 1.97 2.81
N GLY A 317 -26.94 1.39 1.83
CA GLY A 317 -27.91 2.11 0.99
C GLY A 317 -29.01 2.74 1.82
N ARG A 318 -29.71 1.91 2.61
CA ARG A 318 -30.76 2.38 3.52
C ARG A 318 -30.25 3.46 4.48
N LYS A 319 -29.05 3.33 5.05
CA LYS A 319 -28.50 4.35 5.97
C LYS A 319 -28.08 5.64 5.27
N VAL A 320 -27.66 5.60 4.02
CA VAL A 320 -27.43 6.80 3.19
C VAL A 320 -28.75 7.51 2.89
N ASP A 321 -29.77 6.77 2.50
CA ASP A 321 -31.07 7.33 2.13
C ASP A 321 -31.79 7.91 3.37
N GLU A 322 -31.82 7.18 4.50
CA GLU A 322 -32.29 7.70 5.81
C GLU A 322 -31.60 9.02 6.21
N TYR A 323 -30.27 9.12 6.00
CA TYR A 323 -29.50 10.33 6.30
C TYR A 323 -29.83 11.47 5.34
N TRP A 324 -29.99 11.18 4.04
CA TRP A 324 -30.32 12.17 3.02
C TRP A 324 -31.68 12.80 3.30
N ASP A 325 -32.72 12.01 3.47
CA ASP A 325 -34.09 12.50 3.72
C ASP A 325 -34.13 13.37 4.99
N THR A 326 -33.45 12.91 6.05
CA THR A 326 -33.37 13.62 7.34
C THR A 326 -32.58 14.93 7.27
N LYS A 327 -31.46 14.99 6.52
CA LYS A 327 -30.47 16.09 6.57
C LYS A 327 -30.42 16.96 5.31
N PHE A 328 -31.11 16.59 4.23
CA PHE A 328 -31.09 17.31 2.96
C PHE A 328 -32.46 17.88 2.60
N ASP A 329 -33.49 17.04 2.51
CA ASP A 329 -34.83 17.49 2.10
C ASP A 329 -35.42 18.48 3.11
N SER A 330 -35.15 18.27 4.40
CA SER A 330 -35.47 19.21 5.49
C SER A 330 -34.76 20.58 5.41
N LEU A 331 -33.66 20.69 4.66
CA LEU A 331 -32.92 21.96 4.45
C LEU A 331 -33.39 22.75 3.22
N THR A 332 -34.18 22.16 2.32
CA THR A 332 -34.66 22.85 1.10
C THR A 332 -35.47 24.12 1.39
N LEU A 333 -36.03 24.22 2.61
CA LEU A 333 -36.79 25.37 3.11
C LEU A 333 -35.95 26.56 3.60
N ARG A 334 -34.61 26.48 3.66
CA ARG A 334 -33.75 27.59 4.12
C ARG A 334 -32.55 27.84 3.20
N LYS A 335 -32.76 28.65 2.15
CA LYS A 335 -31.67 29.22 1.35
C LYS A 335 -30.93 30.30 2.13
N GLY A 336 -29.66 30.05 2.42
CA GLY A 336 -28.69 31.04 2.89
C GLY A 336 -27.26 30.49 2.80
N ASP A 337 -26.29 31.32 2.44
CA ASP A 337 -24.87 30.92 2.31
C ASP A 337 -24.19 30.78 3.68
N GLU A 338 -24.59 29.76 4.44
CA GLU A 338 -23.87 29.31 5.63
C GLU A 338 -22.42 28.99 5.26
N HIS A 339 -21.46 29.65 5.94
CA HIS A 339 -20.04 29.33 5.79
C HIS A 339 -19.73 28.03 6.54
N HIS A 340 -19.76 26.92 5.79
CA HIS A 340 -19.65 25.55 6.30
C HIS A 340 -18.21 25.19 6.74
N ASN A 341 -17.84 25.55 7.97
CA ASN A 341 -16.69 24.96 8.68
C ASN A 341 -16.96 23.48 9.03
N THR A 342 -15.92 22.69 9.29
CA THR A 342 -16.03 21.30 9.74
C THR A 342 -16.68 21.21 11.12
N ASP A 343 -17.25 20.06 11.48
CA ASP A 343 -17.87 19.86 12.80
C ASP A 343 -16.85 19.93 13.95
N SER A 344 -15.57 19.65 13.68
CA SER A 344 -14.42 19.94 14.54
C SER A 344 -13.15 19.93 13.69
N ASP A 345 -12.30 20.95 13.82
CA ASP A 345 -11.00 20.97 13.15
C ASP A 345 -10.00 20.06 13.89
N TRP A 346 -9.17 19.31 13.15
CA TRP A 346 -8.18 18.38 13.71
C TRP A 346 -6.79 18.57 13.11
N VAL A 347 -5.76 18.49 13.96
CA VAL A 347 -4.34 18.51 13.56
C VAL A 347 -3.61 17.27 14.05
N GLN A 348 -2.54 16.87 13.36
CA GLN A 348 -1.65 15.79 13.79
C GLN A 348 -0.33 16.34 14.31
N CYS A 349 0.11 15.86 15.48
CA CYS A 349 1.44 16.16 15.99
C CYS A 349 2.54 15.55 15.10
N TYR A 350 3.48 16.38 14.67
CA TYR A 350 4.62 15.98 13.84
C TYR A 350 5.58 15.03 14.57
N SER A 351 5.69 15.15 15.89
CA SER A 351 6.46 14.25 16.77
C SER A 351 5.69 12.97 17.08
N CYS A 352 4.70 13.01 17.98
CA CYS A 352 4.07 11.79 18.50
C CYS A 352 2.97 11.18 17.61
N ARG A 353 2.70 11.75 16.43
CA ARG A 353 1.73 11.27 15.42
C ARG A 353 0.28 11.12 15.93
N LYS A 354 -0.02 11.66 17.12
CA LYS A 354 -1.37 11.73 17.70
C LYS A 354 -2.18 12.86 17.08
N TRP A 355 -3.48 12.66 16.96
CA TRP A 355 -4.46 13.65 16.52
C TRP A 355 -5.00 14.45 17.70
N ARG A 356 -5.18 15.77 17.50
CA ARG A 356 -5.70 16.74 18.48
C ARG A 356 -6.86 17.51 17.86
N MET A 357 -7.93 17.72 18.63
CA MET A 357 -8.98 18.69 18.27
C MET A 357 -8.44 20.11 18.45
N LEU A 358 -8.82 21.00 17.53
CA LEU A 358 -8.66 22.44 17.67
C LEU A 358 -9.94 23.03 18.24
N ASN A 359 -9.82 24.05 19.10
CA ASN A 359 -10.98 24.82 19.55
C ASN A 359 -11.50 25.69 18.39
N ALA A 360 -12.82 25.91 18.35
CA ALA A 360 -13.47 26.71 17.32
C ALA A 360 -12.81 28.10 17.17
N GLY A 361 -12.34 28.41 15.95
CA GLY A 361 -11.65 29.66 15.61
C GLY A 361 -10.24 29.50 15.03
N PHE A 362 -9.61 28.31 15.13
CA PHE A 362 -8.29 28.04 14.56
C PHE A 362 -8.36 27.28 13.23
N ASN A 363 -8.10 27.97 12.12
CA ASN A 363 -8.03 27.34 10.80
C ASN A 363 -6.76 26.45 10.67
N VAL A 364 -6.95 25.16 10.34
CA VAL A 364 -5.88 24.18 10.12
C VAL A 364 -4.89 24.61 9.04
N ASP A 365 -5.35 25.25 7.97
CA ASP A 365 -4.48 25.65 6.84
C ASP A 365 -3.55 26.84 7.16
N ASN A 366 -3.75 27.51 8.30
CA ASN A 366 -2.84 28.54 8.82
C ASN A 366 -1.79 27.96 9.81
N LEU A 367 -1.83 26.67 10.11
CA LEU A 367 -0.83 26.02 10.97
C LEU A 367 0.42 25.63 10.17
N PRO A 368 1.63 25.65 10.79
CA PRO A 368 2.85 25.18 10.13
C PRO A 368 2.79 23.68 9.81
N GLU A 369 3.45 23.26 8.73
CA GLU A 369 3.47 21.84 8.33
C GLU A 369 4.13 20.93 9.39
N GLU A 370 5.08 21.46 10.16
CA GLU A 370 5.64 20.81 11.35
C GLU A 370 4.96 21.33 12.64
N TRP A 371 3.65 21.05 12.80
CA TRP A 371 2.93 21.39 14.04
C TRP A 371 3.18 20.35 15.15
N PHE A 372 3.38 20.81 16.39
CA PHE A 372 3.64 19.96 17.56
C PHE A 372 2.64 20.21 18.69
N CYS A 373 2.39 19.20 19.55
CA CYS A 373 1.45 19.31 20.68
C CYS A 373 1.68 20.54 21.57
N TYR A 374 2.94 20.94 21.80
CA TYR A 374 3.27 22.07 22.67
C TYR A 374 2.91 23.44 22.06
N MET A 375 2.51 23.49 20.78
CA MET A 375 2.16 24.71 20.06
C MET A 375 0.68 25.08 20.24
N PRO A 376 0.33 26.36 20.05
CA PRO A 376 -1.07 26.77 19.95
C PRO A 376 -1.81 26.04 18.82
N PRO A 377 -3.11 25.76 18.98
CA PRO A 377 -3.94 26.05 20.16
C PRO A 377 -3.89 24.96 21.25
N PHE A 378 -3.29 23.79 21.01
CA PHE A 378 -3.34 22.67 21.97
C PHE A 378 -2.48 22.91 23.22
N ASN A 379 -1.29 23.50 23.07
CA ASN A 379 -0.36 23.86 24.17
C ASN A 379 -0.10 22.73 25.19
N GLY A 380 -0.20 21.47 24.75
CA GLY A 380 -0.17 20.28 25.58
C GLY A 380 1.03 19.38 25.31
N LYS A 381 1.17 18.31 26.08
CA LYS A 381 2.30 17.38 25.92
C LYS A 381 1.99 16.18 25.01
N CYS A 382 3.03 15.46 24.60
CA CYS A 382 2.92 14.31 23.69
C CYS A 382 2.34 13.05 24.38
N GLU A 383 2.46 12.96 25.71
CA GLU A 383 2.08 11.79 26.50
C GLU A 383 0.54 11.67 26.57
N ILE A 384 -0.16 12.81 26.64
CA ILE A 384 -1.63 12.91 26.73
C ILE A 384 -2.30 11.95 25.70
N PRO A 385 -3.27 11.11 26.11
CA PRO A 385 -3.99 10.20 25.22
C PRO A 385 -4.60 10.89 24.00
N GLU A 386 -4.87 10.14 22.93
CA GLU A 386 -5.55 10.68 21.75
C GLU A 386 -7.05 10.84 22.02
N GLN A 387 -7.63 11.95 21.59
CA GLN A 387 -9.07 12.19 21.70
C GLN A 387 -9.80 11.31 20.69
N GLN A 388 -10.72 10.47 21.18
CA GLN A 388 -11.68 9.77 20.33
C GLN A 388 -12.81 10.73 19.94
N ALA A 389 -13.38 10.55 18.75
CA ALA A 389 -14.53 11.33 18.29
C ALA A 389 -15.82 10.64 18.75
N GLY A 390 -16.18 10.83 20.02
CA GLY A 390 -17.50 10.47 20.54
C GLY A 390 -18.46 11.67 20.46
N PRO A 391 -19.77 11.44 20.32
CA PRO A 391 -20.75 12.47 20.65
C PRO A 391 -20.71 12.76 22.15
N ASP A 392 -20.85 14.04 22.48
CA ASP A 392 -20.88 14.64 23.82
C ASP A 392 -19.62 14.52 24.71
N ILE A 393 -19.25 15.68 25.28
CA ILE A 393 -18.07 15.83 26.13
C ILE A 393 -18.45 15.61 27.59
N ILE A 394 -17.96 14.54 28.21
CA ILE A 394 -17.83 14.46 29.67
C ILE A 394 -16.39 14.13 30.02
N VAL A 395 -15.69 15.11 30.62
CA VAL A 395 -14.36 14.92 31.19
C VAL A 395 -14.52 14.53 32.66
N ILE A 396 -14.24 13.27 32.99
CA ILE A 396 -13.90 12.84 34.36
C ILE A 396 -12.51 12.21 34.28
N GLY A 397 -11.56 12.78 35.02
CA GLY A 397 -10.15 12.42 34.93
C GLY A 397 -9.81 11.09 35.59
N GLU A 398 -8.72 10.46 35.14
CA GLU A 398 -8.18 9.27 35.79
C GLU A 398 -7.85 9.53 37.27
N LYS A 399 -8.42 8.72 38.16
CA LYS A 399 -7.80 8.39 39.44
C LYS A 399 -7.70 6.89 39.59
N ARG A 400 -6.51 6.35 39.28
CA ARG A 400 -6.09 5.06 39.81
C ARG A 400 -5.70 5.25 41.27
N SER A 401 -6.42 4.59 42.17
CA SER A 401 -5.96 4.32 43.53
C SER A 401 -6.40 2.91 43.87
N GLY A 402 -5.47 1.96 43.80
CA GLY A 402 -5.72 0.60 44.25
C GLY A 402 -5.67 0.50 45.77
N HIS A 403 -6.26 -0.56 46.30
CA HIS A 403 -5.85 -1.13 47.57
C HIS A 403 -6.00 -2.66 47.51
N ASP A 404 -5.20 -3.37 48.29
CA ASP A 404 -5.28 -4.82 48.42
C ASP A 404 -6.66 -5.30 48.91
N GLU A 405 -7.03 -6.53 48.54
CA GLU A 405 -7.20 -7.54 49.59
C GLU A 405 -6.94 -8.97 49.08
N GLN A 406 -5.92 -9.62 49.66
CA GLN A 406 -5.79 -11.07 49.67
C GLN A 406 -6.03 -11.56 51.10
N LYS A 407 -7.07 -12.39 51.33
CA LYS A 407 -6.96 -13.69 52.04
C LYS A 407 -8.31 -14.36 52.33
N LYS A 408 -8.25 -15.70 52.29
CA LYS A 408 -9.30 -16.69 52.62
C LYS A 408 -10.45 -16.76 51.60
N ALA A 409 -11.09 -17.90 51.38
CA ALA A 409 -10.89 -19.22 52.04
C ALA A 409 -10.27 -20.25 51.09
N ALA A 410 -9.63 -21.27 51.69
CA ALA A 410 -9.30 -22.52 51.02
C ALA A 410 -9.97 -23.65 51.81
N LEU A 411 -10.56 -24.63 51.12
CA LEU A 411 -10.47 -26.07 51.41
C LEU A 411 -11.19 -26.87 50.30
N GLN A 412 -10.80 -28.14 50.13
CA GLN A 412 -11.33 -29.13 49.17
C GLN A 412 -11.03 -28.79 47.67
N GLY A 413 -10.33 -29.60 46.88
CA GLY A 413 -9.52 -30.80 47.18
C GLY A 413 -9.79 -31.95 46.21
N GLY A 414 -8.79 -32.34 45.40
CA GLY A 414 -8.88 -33.48 44.48
C GLY A 414 -7.95 -33.40 43.27
N THR A 415 -6.80 -34.09 43.35
CA THR A 415 -6.08 -34.70 42.21
C THR A 415 -6.78 -36.03 41.83
N PRO A 416 -6.51 -36.69 40.68
CA PRO A 416 -5.28 -36.68 39.86
C PRO A 416 -5.55 -36.51 38.33
N GLU A 417 -4.71 -36.87 37.34
CA GLU A 417 -3.43 -37.62 37.23
C GLU A 417 -2.59 -37.08 36.04
N GLU A 418 -1.54 -37.79 35.61
CA GLU A 418 -0.69 -37.47 34.45
C GLU A 418 -1.18 -38.14 33.15
N GLU A 419 -0.91 -37.53 31.99
CA GLU A 419 -0.34 -38.29 30.86
C GLU A 419 0.53 -37.37 29.97
N MET A 420 1.80 -37.74 29.76
CA MET A 420 2.76 -36.95 29.00
C MET A 420 3.11 -37.68 27.70
N ARG A 421 2.82 -37.09 26.53
CA ARG A 421 3.19 -37.66 25.22
C ARG A 421 4.21 -36.78 24.50
N HIS A 422 5.38 -37.35 24.27
CA HIS A 422 6.31 -36.87 23.24
C HIS A 422 5.83 -37.38 21.88
N GLU A 423 5.67 -36.48 20.91
CA GLU A 423 5.68 -36.84 19.50
C GLU A 423 6.83 -36.13 18.78
N ASN A 424 7.64 -36.92 18.08
CA ASN A 424 8.67 -36.39 17.20
C ASN A 424 8.01 -35.87 15.91
N HIS A 425 8.60 -34.86 15.28
CA HIS A 425 8.27 -34.49 13.90
C HIS A 425 9.51 -34.63 13.04
N GLU A 426 9.55 -35.72 12.26
CA GLU A 426 10.51 -35.89 11.19
C GLU A 426 10.19 -34.92 10.04
N ILE A 427 11.22 -34.32 9.44
CA ILE A 427 11.06 -33.39 8.33
C ILE A 427 10.97 -34.21 7.04
N GLN A 428 9.76 -34.56 6.61
CA GLN A 428 9.54 -35.05 5.25
C GLN A 428 9.58 -33.90 4.24
N MET A 429 10.48 -33.99 3.27
CA MET A 429 10.51 -33.07 2.13
C MET A 429 9.44 -33.49 1.11
N ILE A 430 8.43 -32.65 0.91
CA ILE A 430 7.48 -32.80 -0.20
C ILE A 430 8.00 -31.98 -1.38
N THR A 431 8.26 -32.66 -2.50
CA THR A 431 8.76 -32.06 -3.75
C THR A 431 7.66 -31.32 -4.51
N GLN A 432 8.07 -30.40 -5.38
CA GLN A 432 7.16 -29.59 -6.20
C GLN A 432 6.56 -30.41 -7.35
N ASP A 433 5.38 -31.03 -7.18
CA ASP A 433 4.48 -31.30 -8.32
C ASP A 433 3.02 -31.65 -7.96
N GLU A 434 2.28 -30.77 -7.27
CA GLU A 434 0.81 -30.98 -7.10
C GLU A 434 -0.04 -29.70 -6.96
N PHE A 435 0.18 -28.69 -7.82
CA PHE A 435 -0.69 -27.50 -7.88
C PHE A 435 -1.16 -27.07 -9.29
N VAL A 436 -0.97 -27.90 -10.32
CA VAL A 436 -1.46 -27.66 -11.68
C VAL A 436 -2.75 -28.44 -11.92
N LYS A 437 -3.89 -27.93 -11.41
CA LYS A 437 -5.23 -28.49 -11.77
C LYS A 437 -6.46 -27.57 -11.62
N ASN A 438 -6.34 -26.38 -11.03
CA ASN A 438 -7.47 -25.43 -10.86
C ASN A 438 -7.28 -24.11 -11.63
N VAL A 439 -7.03 -24.20 -12.94
CA VAL A 439 -7.13 -23.04 -13.87
C VAL A 439 -7.76 -23.49 -15.19
N GLN A 440 -9.07 -23.78 -15.16
CA GLN A 440 -9.90 -23.97 -16.36
C GLN A 440 -11.39 -23.82 -16.00
N ASP A 441 -11.92 -22.59 -16.11
CA ASP A 441 -13.28 -22.32 -16.61
C ASP A 441 -13.61 -20.81 -16.65
N MET A 442 -13.72 -20.26 -17.86
CA MET A 442 -14.60 -19.13 -18.20
C MET A 442 -14.83 -19.12 -19.73
N PRO A 443 -16.04 -18.85 -20.22
CA PRO A 443 -16.41 -19.10 -21.62
C PRO A 443 -16.01 -17.99 -22.60
N GLU A 444 -15.77 -18.37 -23.86
CA GLU A 444 -15.50 -17.44 -24.96
C GLU A 444 -16.74 -16.61 -25.37
N VAL A 445 -16.58 -15.30 -25.51
CA VAL A 445 -17.64 -14.41 -26.06
C VAL A 445 -17.40 -14.17 -27.55
N VAL A 446 -18.21 -14.82 -28.39
CA VAL A 446 -18.09 -14.79 -29.86
C VAL A 446 -18.54 -13.44 -30.45
N HIS A 447 -17.58 -12.56 -30.77
CA HIS A 447 -17.84 -11.33 -31.52
C HIS A 447 -17.83 -11.54 -33.04
N LYS A 448 -19.01 -11.79 -33.62
CA LYS A 448 -19.22 -11.77 -35.09
C LYS A 448 -18.92 -10.38 -35.66
N ARG A 449 -17.89 -10.24 -36.51
CA ARG A 449 -17.66 -9.05 -37.35
C ARG A 449 -18.12 -9.30 -38.80
N LYS A 450 -18.70 -8.26 -39.42
CA LYS A 450 -19.26 -8.32 -40.79
C LYS A 450 -18.15 -8.32 -41.86
N LYS A 451 -18.46 -8.93 -43.02
CA LYS A 451 -17.64 -8.89 -44.23
C LYS A 451 -17.46 -7.46 -44.76
N ILE A 452 -16.25 -7.13 -45.20
CA ILE A 452 -15.98 -6.28 -46.37
C ILE A 452 -14.99 -7.05 -47.26
N SER A 453 -15.01 -6.84 -48.58
CA SER A 453 -14.44 -7.73 -49.59
C SER A 453 -13.38 -7.07 -50.49
N SER A 454 -12.27 -7.76 -50.75
CA SER A 454 -11.52 -7.68 -52.03
C SER A 454 -10.35 -8.68 -52.09
N GLY A 455 -10.17 -9.35 -53.24
CA GLY A 455 -8.84 -9.82 -53.69
C GLY A 455 -8.37 -11.23 -53.28
N THR A 456 -8.39 -12.14 -54.25
CA THR A 456 -7.52 -13.34 -54.39
C THR A 456 -7.07 -13.40 -55.86
N PRO A 457 -6.07 -14.22 -56.27
CA PRO A 457 -5.12 -15.06 -55.54
C PRO A 457 -3.65 -14.52 -55.71
N SER A 458 -2.51 -15.17 -55.45
CA SER A 458 -2.05 -16.55 -55.77
C SER A 458 -0.84 -17.04 -54.92
N LYS A 459 -0.30 -18.23 -55.25
CA LYS A 459 0.71 -18.99 -54.47
C LYS A 459 2.11 -19.00 -55.13
N PRO A 460 3.17 -19.43 -54.43
CA PRO A 460 4.57 -19.09 -54.77
C PRO A 460 5.35 -20.16 -55.56
N GLN A 461 6.46 -19.69 -56.14
CA GLN A 461 7.65 -20.41 -56.59
C GLN A 461 8.85 -19.44 -56.44
N LYS A 462 10.13 -19.82 -56.42
CA LYS A 462 10.92 -21.02 -56.00
C LYS A 462 12.40 -20.61 -56.23
N ASN A 463 13.37 -21.48 -55.91
CA ASN A 463 14.79 -21.40 -56.32
C ASN A 463 15.63 -20.37 -55.51
N ARG A 464 16.76 -20.72 -54.84
CA ARG A 464 18.05 -21.35 -55.27
C ARG A 464 19.07 -20.29 -55.74
N ASP A 465 20.39 -20.39 -55.53
CA ASP A 465 21.28 -21.37 -54.85
C ASP A 465 22.55 -20.60 -54.33
N ASP A 466 23.56 -21.31 -53.79
CA ASP A 466 25.01 -20.92 -53.67
C ASP A 466 25.46 -19.81 -52.65
N ASP A 467 26.68 -19.83 -52.08
CA ASP A 467 27.48 -20.94 -51.48
C ASP A 467 28.64 -20.42 -50.57
N LEU A 468 29.28 -21.33 -49.81
CA LEU A 468 30.67 -21.42 -49.24
C LEU A 468 31.66 -20.20 -49.32
N GLU A 469 32.59 -19.90 -48.40
CA GLU A 469 33.08 -20.41 -47.08
C GLU A 469 33.68 -19.19 -46.26
N GLY A 470 34.59 -19.21 -45.26
CA GLY A 470 35.41 -20.27 -44.64
C GLY A 470 36.55 -19.86 -43.67
N VAL A 471 37.31 -20.87 -43.22
CA VAL A 471 38.68 -20.88 -42.61
C VAL A 471 39.00 -20.11 -41.29
N SER A 472 38.95 -20.90 -40.20
CA SER A 472 39.77 -20.95 -38.96
C SER A 472 41.12 -20.20 -38.81
N SER A 473 41.46 -19.82 -37.56
CA SER A 473 42.78 -20.05 -36.96
C SER A 473 42.73 -20.17 -35.41
N GLN A 474 43.77 -20.75 -34.78
CA GLN A 474 43.88 -21.00 -33.33
C GLN A 474 45.14 -20.35 -32.73
N THR A 475 45.13 -20.04 -31.42
CA THR A 475 46.32 -20.15 -30.53
C THR A 475 45.89 -20.05 -29.06
N GLU A 476 46.67 -20.69 -28.18
CA GLU A 476 46.53 -20.64 -26.71
C GLU A 476 47.62 -19.73 -26.10
N ASP A 477 47.41 -19.20 -24.88
CA ASP A 477 48.48 -19.03 -23.87
C ASP A 477 47.91 -18.61 -22.51
N ASP A 478 48.68 -18.78 -21.43
CA ASP A 478 48.17 -18.98 -20.06
C ASP A 478 48.64 -17.93 -19.02
N VAL A 479 47.73 -17.49 -18.13
CA VAL A 479 47.98 -16.98 -16.73
C VAL A 479 48.83 -15.68 -16.55
N PRO A 480 48.70 -14.87 -15.45
CA PRO A 480 47.98 -15.09 -14.18
C PRO A 480 46.92 -14.05 -13.76
N LEU A 481 46.06 -14.44 -12.81
CA LEU A 481 45.13 -13.57 -12.07
C LEU A 481 45.87 -12.48 -11.26
N THR A 482 45.41 -11.23 -11.37
CA THR A 482 45.73 -10.17 -10.40
C THR A 482 44.66 -10.09 -9.32
N ARG A 483 45.05 -10.27 -8.05
CA ARG A 483 44.15 -10.19 -6.88
C ARG A 483 43.57 -8.78 -6.70
N LEU A 484 42.26 -8.64 -6.85
CA LEU A 484 41.53 -7.43 -6.43
C LEU A 484 41.73 -7.17 -4.93
N LYS A 485 42.01 -5.91 -4.56
CA LYS A 485 42.17 -5.47 -3.17
C LYS A 485 41.62 -4.07 -2.93
N ARG A 486 40.71 -3.97 -1.96
CA ARG A 486 40.37 -2.77 -1.16
C ARG A 486 39.80 -1.56 -1.91
N LEU A 487 38.48 -1.42 -1.87
CA LEU A 487 37.85 -0.10 -1.91
C LEU A 487 38.36 0.74 -0.72
N ARG A 488 39.08 1.83 -0.99
CA ARG A 488 39.54 2.77 0.04
C ARG A 488 38.44 3.77 0.38
N ARG A 489 38.25 4.09 1.67
CA ARG A 489 37.51 5.29 2.08
C ARG A 489 38.25 6.54 1.60
N GLY A 490 37.55 7.47 0.96
CA GLY A 490 38.01 8.86 0.85
C GLY A 490 37.93 9.56 2.22
N PRO A 491 38.74 10.60 2.48
CA PRO A 491 38.69 11.34 3.74
C PRO A 491 37.39 12.16 3.86
N ALA A 492 36.86 12.25 5.08
CA ALA A 492 35.66 13.03 5.35
C ALA A 492 35.92 14.54 5.19
N ARG A 493 35.10 15.23 4.39
CA ARG A 493 35.09 16.71 4.33
C ARG A 493 34.39 17.28 5.56
N THR A 494 35.17 17.83 6.49
CA THR A 494 34.69 18.57 7.67
C THR A 494 34.34 20.01 7.31
N ASN A 495 33.14 20.25 6.81
CA ASN A 495 32.63 21.62 6.62
C ASN A 495 32.26 22.25 7.97
N LYS A 496 33.12 23.13 8.48
CA LYS A 496 32.79 24.10 9.55
C LYS A 496 32.40 25.44 8.93
N ARG A 497 31.11 25.74 8.86
CA ARG A 497 30.48 26.99 9.31
C ARG A 497 28.98 26.97 9.05
#